data_AF-A0A833UXA2-F1
#
_entry.id   AF-A0A833UXA2-F1
#
_cell.length_a   1.000
_cell.length_b   1.000
_cell.length_c   1.000
_cell.angle_alpha   90.00
_cell.angle_beta   90.00
_cell.angle_gamma   90.00
#
_symmetry.space_group_name_H-M   'P 1'
#
loop_
_entity.id
_entity.type
_entity.pdbx_description
1 polymer ?
#
loop_
_entity_poly.entity_id
_entity_poly.type
_entity_poly.pdbx_seq_one_letter_code
_entity_poly.pdbx_strand_id
1 'polypeptide(L)'
;MEWYIIYKLYENNKSKIEIEQIHLKPEISTQQLVKEALNSSLANDTPAIYEKLPPEMLQKLTFVSDRNYYQINAYNLSENELIAIANSIIKSPEK
;
A
#
# COMPACT_ATOMS: atom_id res chain seq x y z
N MET A 1 7.80 -20.54 9.77
CA MET A 1 7.98 -19.97 8.42
C MET A 1 8.12 -18.47 8.58
N GLU A 2 9.26 -17.91 8.21
CA GLU A 2 9.50 -16.47 8.30
C GLU A 2 8.95 -15.78 7.05
N TRP A 3 8.20 -14.69 7.27
CA TRP A 3 7.76 -13.78 6.23
C TRP A 3 8.84 -12.74 6.03
N TYR A 4 9.19 -12.47 4.77
CA TYR A 4 10.08 -11.35 4.45
C TYR A 4 9.23 -10.09 4.36
N ILE A 5 9.34 -9.26 5.38
CA ILE A 5 8.65 -7.97 5.49
C ILE A 5 9.70 -6.88 5.32
N ILE A 6 9.52 -6.02 4.32
CA ILE A 6 10.29 -4.80 4.18
C ILE A 6 9.45 -3.67 4.77
N TYR A 7 10.02 -2.95 5.72
CA TYR A 7 9.41 -1.76 6.32
C TYR A 7 10.22 -0.52 5.95
N LYS A 8 9.54 0.51 5.44
CA LYS A 8 10.15 1.82 5.13
C LYS A 8 9.33 2.92 5.81
N LEU A 9 10.01 3.80 6.55
CA LEU A 9 9.43 4.95 7.22
C LEU A 9 10.03 6.23 6.65
N TYR A 10 9.17 7.15 6.23
CA TYR A 10 9.54 8.48 5.77
C TYR A 10 8.81 9.52 6.61
N GLU A 11 9.54 10.42 7.23
CA GLU A 11 8.98 11.43 8.13
C GLU A 11 9.66 12.78 7.92
N ASN A 12 8.86 13.84 8.01
CA ASN A 12 9.33 15.21 8.11
C ASN A 12 8.44 15.98 9.10
N ASN A 13 8.72 17.27 9.32
CA ASN A 13 8.01 18.11 10.28
C ASN A 13 6.49 18.27 10.03
N LYS A 14 5.96 17.79 8.89
CA LYS A 14 4.57 17.95 8.48
C LYS A 14 3.84 16.63 8.22
N SER A 15 4.54 15.59 7.77
CA SER A 15 3.93 14.36 7.27
C SER A 15 4.72 13.13 7.64
N LYS A 16 4.03 12.01 7.81
CA LYS A 16 4.61 10.70 8.09
C LYS A 16 4.03 9.67 7.12
N ILE A 17 4.88 8.82 6.55
CA ILE A 17 4.52 7.75 5.62
C ILE A 17 5.19 6.47 6.09
N GLU A 18 4.40 5.42 6.23
CA GLU A 18 4.85 4.07 6.56
C GLU A 18 4.48 3.14 5.41
N ILE A 19 5.44 2.39 4.90
CA ILE A 19 5.24 1.42 3.82
C ILE A 19 5.66 0.05 4.34
N GLU A 20 4.70 -0.85 4.37
CA GLU A 20 4.91 -2.27 4.60
C GLU A 20 4.80 -3.01 3.28
N GLN A 21 5.82 -3.81 2.97
CA GLN A 21 5.85 -4.70 1.81
C GLN A 21 6.05 -6.13 2.30
N ILE A 22 5.19 -7.04 1.83
CA ILE A 22 5.26 -8.46 2.16
C ILE A 22 5.34 -9.26 0.87
N HIS A 23 6.40 -10.04 0.71
CA HIS A 23 6.52 -10.94 -0.44
C HIS A 23 5.52 -12.12 -0.31
N LEU A 24 4.64 -12.24 -1.30
CA LEU A 24 3.61 -13.28 -1.37
C LEU A 24 4.20 -14.54 -2.00
N LYS A 25 4.10 -15.66 -1.29
CA LYS A 25 4.53 -16.98 -1.78
C LYS A 25 3.32 -17.64 -2.45
N PRO A 26 3.30 -17.86 -3.78
CA PRO A 26 2.10 -18.28 -4.52
C PRO A 26 1.41 -19.55 -3.99
N GLU A 27 2.14 -20.45 -3.33
CA GLU A 27 1.64 -21.73 -2.81
C GLU A 27 1.24 -21.69 -1.33
N ILE A 28 1.46 -20.55 -0.65
CA ILE A 28 1.26 -20.40 0.80
C ILE A 28 0.39 -19.17 1.11
N SER A 29 0.48 -18.13 0.29
CA SER A 29 -0.21 -16.86 0.47
C SER A 29 -1.59 -16.88 -0.19
N THR A 30 -2.64 -17.08 0.61
CA THR A 30 -4.00 -16.74 0.21
C THR A 30 -4.33 -15.34 0.70
N GLN A 31 -4.35 -14.37 -0.21
CA GLN A 31 -5.00 -13.08 0.08
C GLN A 31 -6.46 -13.15 -0.34
N GLN A 32 -7.36 -13.02 0.63
CA GLN A 32 -8.76 -12.74 0.35
C GLN A 32 -8.94 -11.23 0.28
N LEU A 33 -8.85 -10.69 -0.94
CA LEU A 33 -9.34 -9.35 -1.21
C LEU A 33 -10.83 -9.47 -1.50
N VAL A 34 -11.67 -8.94 -0.61
CA VAL A 34 -13.11 -8.84 -0.84
C VAL A 34 -13.32 -7.83 -1.96
N LYS A 35 -13.94 -8.24 -3.06
CA LYS A 35 -14.08 -7.40 -4.27
C LYS A 35 -14.80 -6.09 -3.98
N GLU A 36 -15.77 -6.13 -3.06
CA GLU A 36 -16.55 -5.00 -2.58
C GLU A 36 -15.73 -3.99 -1.77
N ALA A 37 -14.58 -4.40 -1.23
CA ALA A 37 -13.65 -3.50 -0.54
C ALA A 37 -12.72 -2.76 -1.51
N LEU A 38 -12.59 -3.23 -2.76
CA LEU A 38 -11.81 -2.55 -3.79
C LEU A 38 -12.55 -1.29 -4.23
N ASN A 39 -12.02 -0.13 -3.86
CA ASN A 39 -12.67 1.16 -4.07
C ASN A 39 -11.77 2.19 -4.78
N SER A 40 -10.56 1.78 -5.18
CA SER A 40 -9.60 2.61 -5.91
C SER A 40 -8.86 1.79 -6.97
N SER A 41 -8.37 2.47 -8.00
CA SER A 41 -7.58 1.87 -9.08
C SER A 41 -6.27 2.63 -9.24
N LEU A 42 -5.17 1.89 -9.24
CA LEU A 42 -3.82 2.41 -9.41
C LEU A 42 -3.34 2.16 -10.85
N ALA A 43 -2.07 2.46 -11.13
CA ALA A 43 -1.46 2.21 -12.43
C ALA A 43 -1.61 0.75 -12.87
N ASN A 44 -1.73 0.54 -14.19
CA ASN A 44 -1.96 -0.77 -14.82
C ASN A 44 -3.24 -1.48 -14.31
N ASP A 45 -4.27 -0.70 -13.98
CA ASP A 45 -5.55 -1.19 -13.44
C ASP A 45 -5.38 -2.05 -12.18
N THR A 46 -4.33 -1.76 -11.39
CA THR A 46 -4.06 -2.49 -10.15
C THR A 46 -5.14 -2.14 -9.13
N PRO A 47 -5.94 -3.12 -8.67
CA PRO A 47 -7.01 -2.86 -7.71
C PRO A 47 -6.44 -2.51 -6.35
N ALA A 48 -7.04 -1.52 -5.69
CA ALA A 48 -6.60 -1.05 -4.39
C ALA A 48 -7.78 -0.76 -3.46
N ILE A 49 -7.47 -0.80 -2.16
CA ILE A 49 -8.35 -0.37 -1.08
C ILE A 49 -7.77 0.91 -0.50
N TYR A 50 -8.53 1.99 -0.60
CA TYR A 50 -8.24 3.25 0.04
C TYR A 50 -9.17 3.48 1.21
N GLU A 51 -8.62 3.84 2.37
CA GLU A 51 -9.36 4.06 3.60
C GLU A 51 -8.92 5.38 4.25
N LYS A 52 -9.89 6.20 4.67
CA LYS A 52 -9.67 7.32 5.58
C LYS A 52 -10.03 6.85 6.99
N LEU A 53 -9.05 6.77 7.88
CA LEU A 53 -9.20 6.28 9.24
C LEU A 53 -9.35 7.48 10.22
N PRO A 54 -10.54 7.69 10.79
CA PRO A 54 -10.75 8.69 11.86
C PRO A 54 -10.18 8.18 13.19
N PRO A 55 -9.83 9.05 14.16
CA PRO A 55 -9.91 10.52 14.13
C PRO A 55 -8.63 11.23 13.66
N GLU A 56 -7.55 10.50 13.35
CA GLU A 56 -6.20 11.06 13.20
C GLU A 56 -5.85 11.57 11.78
N MET A 57 -6.83 11.79 10.89
CA MET A 57 -6.57 12.09 9.47
C MET A 57 -5.61 11.09 8.80
N LEU A 58 -5.58 9.86 9.30
CA LEU A 58 -4.73 8.81 8.79
C LEU A 58 -5.36 8.24 7.53
N GLN A 59 -4.56 8.08 6.49
CA GLN A 59 -4.97 7.51 5.22
C GLN A 59 -4.21 6.24 4.98
N LYS A 60 -4.91 5.23 4.49
CA LYS A 60 -4.37 3.92 4.25
C LYS A 60 -4.66 3.51 2.81
N LEU A 61 -3.66 2.99 2.13
CA LEU A 61 -3.78 2.45 0.78
C LEU A 61 -3.17 1.07 0.74
N THR A 62 -3.97 0.09 0.32
CA THR A 62 -3.59 -1.32 0.29
C THR A 62 -3.73 -1.86 -1.12
N PHE A 63 -2.71 -2.54 -1.63
CA PHE A 63 -2.73 -3.13 -2.98
C PHE A 63 -1.74 -4.29 -3.10
N VAL A 64 -1.88 -5.07 -4.18
CA VAL A 64 -0.94 -6.14 -4.54
C VAL A 64 -0.34 -5.83 -5.89
N SER A 65 0.99 -5.87 -5.99
CA SER A 65 1.72 -5.68 -7.24
C SER A 65 2.97 -6.56 -7.25
N ASP A 66 3.27 -7.17 -8.39
CA ASP A 66 4.48 -7.99 -8.61
C ASP A 66 4.79 -8.98 -7.47
N ARG A 67 3.79 -9.80 -7.10
CA ARG A 67 3.86 -10.78 -5.99
C ARG A 67 4.17 -10.17 -4.62
N ASN A 68 3.97 -8.87 -4.44
CA ASN A 68 4.13 -8.21 -3.16
C ASN A 68 2.78 -7.60 -2.74
N TYR A 69 2.43 -7.78 -1.48
CA TYR A 69 1.39 -7.01 -0.82
C TYR A 69 2.00 -5.74 -0.27
N TYR A 70 1.30 -4.63 -0.46
CA TYR A 70 1.68 -3.32 0.04
C TYR A 70 0.58 -2.73 0.91
N GLN A 71 0.99 -2.18 2.03
CA GLN A 71 0.17 -1.31 2.87
C GLN A 71 0.93 0.00 3.07
N ILE A 72 0.34 1.12 2.64
CA ILE A 72 0.88 2.45 2.86
C ILE A 72 -0.04 3.17 3.83
N ASN A 73 0.50 3.53 5.00
CA ASN A 73 -0.19 4.37 5.97
C ASN A 73 0.44 5.77 5.91
N ALA A 74 -0.38 6.80 5.86
CA ALA A 74 0.07 8.17 5.75
C ALA A 74 -0.71 9.09 6.69
N TYR A 75 0.02 9.97 7.36
CA TYR A 75 -0.52 11.03 8.19
C TYR A 75 -0.27 12.38 7.52
N ASN A 76 -1.31 13.21 7.43
CA ASN A 76 -1.27 14.56 6.88
C ASN A 76 -0.74 14.63 5.42
N LEU A 77 -1.12 13.66 4.61
CA LEU A 77 -0.97 13.66 3.15
C LEU A 77 -2.35 13.63 2.50
N SER A 78 -2.49 14.17 1.30
CA SER A 78 -3.71 14.01 0.51
C SER A 78 -3.79 12.63 -0.15
N GLU A 79 -5.01 12.22 -0.51
CA GLU A 79 -5.27 10.99 -1.25
C GLU A 79 -4.46 10.92 -2.56
N ASN A 80 -4.37 12.04 -3.28
CA ASN A 80 -3.60 12.13 -4.54
C ASN A 80 -2.11 11.88 -4.34
N GLU A 81 -1.52 12.40 -3.26
CA GLU A 81 -0.11 12.17 -2.94
C GLU A 81 0.13 10.70 -2.58
N LEU A 82 -0.79 10.08 -1.82
CA LEU A 82 -0.71 8.67 -1.47
C LEU A 82 -0.79 7.77 -2.71
N ILE A 83 -1.72 8.08 -3.63
CA ILE A 83 -1.85 7.40 -4.92
C ILE A 83 -0.59 7.58 -5.77
N ALA A 84 0.01 8.77 -5.79
CA ALA A 84 1.25 9.02 -6.53
C ALA A 84 2.43 8.19 -6.00
N ILE A 85 2.54 8.02 -4.68
CA ILE A 85 3.53 7.15 -4.04
C ILE A 85 3.31 5.69 -4.49
N ALA A 86 2.09 5.18 -4.36
CA ALA A 86 1.77 3.80 -4.75
C ALA A 86 2.05 3.53 -6.24
N ASN A 87 1.68 4.47 -7.11
CA ASN A 87 1.96 4.36 -8.54
C ASN A 87 3.47 4.39 -8.84
N SER A 88 4.27 5.10 -8.05
CA SER A 88 5.73 5.11 -8.20
C SER A 88 6.35 3.77 -7.81
N ILE A 89 5.80 3.10 -6.79
CA ILE A 89 6.19 1.73 -6.40
C ILE A 89 5.87 0.74 -7.52
N ILE A 90 4.64 0.78 -8.07
CA ILE A 90 4.21 -0.12 -9.16
C ILE A 90 5.08 0.06 -10.41
N LYS A 91 5.47 1.29 -10.75
CA LYS A 91 6.32 1.60 -11.91
C LYS A 91 7.79 1.22 -11.73
N SER A 92 8.23 1.04 -10.48
CA SER A 92 9.62 0.74 -10.13
C SER A 92 9.70 -0.57 -9.34
N PRO A 93 9.33 -1.73 -9.94
CA PRO A 93 9.51 -3.00 -9.26
C PRO A 93 11.00 -3.16 -8.92
N GLU A 94 11.30 -3.46 -7.65
CA GLU A 94 12.67 -3.79 -7.23
C GLU A 94 13.11 -5.01 -8.06
N LYS A 95 14.15 -4.83 -8.89
CA LYS A 95 14.75 -5.89 -9.73
C LYS A 95 15.58 -6.85 -8.89
#